data_AF-A0A2V9HQ43-F1
#
_entry.id   AF-A0A2V9HQ43-F1
#
_cell.length_a   1.000
_cell.length_b   1.000
_cell.length_c   1.000
_cell.angle_alpha   90.00
_cell.angle_beta   90.00
_cell.angle_gamma   90.00
#
_symmetry.space_group_name_H-M   'P 1'
#
loop_
_entity.id
_entity.type
_entity.pdbx_description
1 polymer ?
#
loop_
_entity_poly.entity_id
_entity_poly.type
_entity_poly.pdbx_seq_one_letter_code
_entity_poly.pdbx_strand_id
1 'polypeptide(L)'
;PMELDFANINALIPQTASTNYGRSGVSIGFSDSYQFGSGALLNTVVRYTRFDSNAHAQGPADMEISPAGWGGNYFNSWNRKANQLEVLPVYQLSAKSWHGSHEVRLGTDILFRDYDGSSISHPLELLRQDGSVAERIDFQGAGLLSASDAEVAEFIQDHWILNSHLTLSFGARLTTQSIGRDAAFAPRIGAAYSLNEGKTVIRAGAAEVYGHVSLLAADFTSNQARVLSFFDSSGALIGQPVVLVNSYLLSGAPPSAPGVPRDPGSSPRTFSWNVVLEHQLRKNLNLRASYLDSHTVDLFFLDPVLPAAGGGGLLALKNSAVSEYRQADITAHVRLGERADMSLSYTWSRGRGDLNPLSDTLVPFQVPVIRPNATGVLSSDVPNRMVASGFFRLPWKMVISPVADTHSGLPFSNVDVLQNYVGVPDDQRFPIYFSLDVRLYREFAVHIPRTERSKTHKVRLGVYSTDITNRQNPHDVYNNVTSPIFGEFAGFQRRYTGLVLDLIQ
;
A
#
# COMPACT_ATOMS: atom_id res chain seq x y z
N PRO A 1 -0.25 -2.78 -22.06
CA PRO A 1 0.84 -1.92 -21.54
C PRO A 1 0.18 -0.67 -20.95
N MET A 2 0.65 -0.21 -19.79
CA MET A 2 0.21 1.01 -19.14
C MET A 2 1.38 1.97 -19.10
N GLU A 3 1.17 3.17 -19.60
CA GLU A 3 2.10 4.29 -19.49
C GLU A 3 1.37 5.42 -18.78
N LEU A 4 2.01 5.97 -17.74
CA LEU A 4 1.50 7.09 -16.98
C LEU A 4 2.53 8.21 -17.06
N ASP A 5 2.21 9.24 -17.83
CA ASP A 5 3.00 10.46 -17.90
C ASP A 5 2.84 11.27 -16.61
N PHE A 6 3.95 11.86 -16.15
CA PHE A 6 3.99 12.73 -14.97
C PHE A 6 3.36 12.08 -13.72
N ALA A 7 3.70 10.82 -13.47
CA ALA A 7 3.05 9.93 -12.50
C ALA A 7 3.04 10.45 -11.05
N ASN A 8 4.01 11.27 -10.66
CA ASN A 8 4.12 11.89 -9.33
C ASN A 8 3.88 13.41 -9.34
N ILE A 9 3.25 13.96 -10.37
CA ILE A 9 2.97 15.40 -10.45
C ILE A 9 2.02 15.83 -9.32
N ASN A 10 2.32 16.99 -8.71
CA ASN A 10 1.43 17.66 -7.76
C ASN A 10 1.69 19.18 -7.79
N ALA A 11 1.11 19.95 -6.86
CA ALA A 11 1.28 21.41 -6.88
C ALA A 11 2.72 21.88 -6.59
N LEU A 12 3.54 21.03 -5.97
CA LEU A 12 4.94 21.30 -5.61
C LEU A 12 5.94 20.57 -6.52
N ILE A 13 5.45 19.71 -7.41
CA ILE A 13 6.23 18.91 -8.36
C ILE A 13 5.70 19.26 -9.75
N PRO A 14 6.34 20.22 -10.46
CA PRO A 14 5.93 20.57 -11.82
C PRO A 14 6.19 19.41 -12.77
N GLN A 15 5.57 19.45 -13.96
CA GLN A 15 5.76 18.44 -15.01
C GLN A 15 7.23 18.13 -15.25
N THR A 16 8.10 19.14 -15.37
CA THR A 16 9.53 18.97 -15.63
C THR A 16 10.25 18.13 -14.57
N ALA A 17 9.89 18.31 -13.30
CA ALA A 17 10.51 17.62 -12.15
C ALA A 17 9.79 16.32 -11.77
N SER A 18 8.77 15.91 -12.52
CA SER A 18 8.03 14.67 -12.32
C SER A 18 8.66 13.49 -13.07
N THR A 19 8.18 12.28 -12.81
CA THR A 19 8.66 11.03 -13.42
C THR A 19 7.55 10.35 -14.21
N ASN A 20 7.90 9.71 -15.33
CA ASN A 20 6.98 8.84 -16.06
C ASN A 20 7.07 7.42 -15.50
N TYR A 21 5.98 6.65 -15.63
CA TYR A 21 5.92 5.27 -15.17
C TYR A 21 5.32 4.35 -16.22
N GLY A 22 6.11 3.35 -16.62
CA GLY A 22 5.71 2.33 -17.59
C GLY A 22 5.61 0.95 -16.97
N ARG A 23 4.58 0.19 -17.35
CA ARG A 23 4.42 -1.21 -16.97
C ARG A 23 3.79 -2.05 -18.07
N SER A 24 4.37 -3.20 -18.34
CA SER A 24 3.82 -4.24 -19.21
C SER A 24 4.04 -5.62 -18.62
N GLY A 25 3.28 -6.62 -19.09
CA GLY A 25 3.47 -7.98 -18.64
C GLY A 25 2.42 -8.93 -19.18
N VAL A 26 2.61 -10.21 -18.89
CA VAL A 26 1.71 -11.30 -19.21
C VAL A 26 1.64 -12.25 -18.02
N SER A 27 0.45 -12.79 -17.77
CA SER A 27 0.25 -13.86 -16.80
C SER A 27 -0.49 -15.01 -17.48
N ILE A 28 -0.01 -16.23 -17.25
CA ILE A 28 -0.61 -17.47 -17.75
C ILE A 28 -0.84 -18.34 -16.53
N GLY A 29 -2.04 -18.91 -16.44
CA GLY A 29 -2.43 -19.79 -15.35
C GLY A 29 -3.02 -21.09 -15.88
N PHE A 30 -2.73 -22.17 -15.18
CA PHE A 30 -3.39 -23.46 -15.33
C PHE A 30 -4.00 -23.84 -13.98
N SER A 31 -5.22 -24.34 -13.98
CA SER A 31 -5.84 -24.92 -12.79
C SER A 31 -6.53 -26.23 -13.12
N ASP A 32 -6.31 -27.22 -12.27
CA ASP A 32 -6.95 -28.53 -12.34
C ASP A 32 -7.61 -28.89 -11.01
N SER A 33 -8.69 -29.66 -11.08
CA SER A 33 -9.42 -30.16 -9.92
C SER A 33 -9.76 -31.63 -10.13
N TYR A 34 -9.21 -32.49 -9.29
CA TYR A 34 -9.41 -33.93 -9.35
C TYR A 34 -10.14 -34.43 -8.10
N GLN A 35 -11.27 -35.10 -8.31
CA GLN A 35 -12.02 -35.76 -7.25
C GLN A 35 -11.68 -37.25 -7.19
N PHE A 36 -11.19 -37.70 -6.05
CA PHE A 36 -10.90 -39.12 -5.80
C PHE A 36 -12.20 -39.89 -5.54
N GLY A 37 -12.17 -41.22 -5.74
CA GLY A 37 -13.30 -42.09 -5.40
C GLY A 37 -13.72 -42.04 -3.92
N SER A 38 -12.82 -41.57 -3.04
CA SER A 38 -13.11 -41.31 -1.62
C SER A 38 -13.96 -40.04 -1.38
N GLY A 39 -14.14 -39.20 -2.39
CA GLY A 39 -14.74 -37.87 -2.27
C GLY A 39 -13.76 -36.76 -1.86
N ALA A 40 -12.47 -37.08 -1.65
CA ALA A 40 -11.43 -36.06 -1.47
C ALA A 40 -11.17 -35.30 -2.78
N LEU A 41 -10.65 -34.08 -2.67
CA LEU A 41 -10.37 -33.19 -3.81
C LEU A 41 -8.90 -32.77 -3.80
N LEU A 42 -8.22 -32.87 -4.94
CA LEU A 42 -6.93 -32.22 -5.18
C LEU A 42 -7.16 -31.07 -6.16
N ASN A 43 -6.91 -29.85 -5.71
CA ASN A 43 -6.88 -28.67 -6.57
C ASN A 43 -5.44 -28.27 -6.79
N THR A 44 -5.02 -28.10 -8.04
CA THR A 44 -3.67 -27.61 -8.36
C THR A 44 -3.80 -26.35 -9.18
N VAL A 45 -3.12 -25.29 -8.75
CA VAL A 45 -2.99 -24.05 -9.52
C VAL A 45 -1.52 -23.84 -9.84
N VAL A 46 -1.22 -23.54 -11.09
CA VAL A 46 0.10 -23.08 -11.54
C VAL A 46 -0.07 -21.71 -12.18
N ARG A 47 0.72 -20.74 -11.75
CA ARG A 47 0.71 -19.39 -12.32
C ARG A 47 2.12 -18.97 -12.67
N TYR A 48 2.32 -18.58 -13.92
CA TYR A 48 3.52 -17.90 -14.37
C TYR A 48 3.17 -16.45 -14.72
N THR A 49 3.96 -15.51 -14.23
CA THR A 49 3.81 -14.10 -14.53
C THR A 49 5.17 -13.52 -14.89
N ARG A 50 5.21 -12.79 -16.00
CA ARG A 50 6.36 -11.95 -16.37
C ARG A 50 5.87 -10.52 -16.49
N PHE A 51 6.62 -9.59 -15.91
CA PHE A 51 6.32 -8.17 -16.09
C PHE A 51 7.60 -7.35 -16.18
N ASP A 52 7.52 -6.30 -16.99
CA ASP A 52 8.55 -5.29 -17.15
C ASP A 52 7.98 -3.98 -16.60
N SER A 53 8.78 -3.25 -15.83
CA SER A 53 8.43 -1.92 -15.33
C SER A 53 9.60 -0.98 -15.45
N ASN A 54 9.32 0.30 -15.60
CA ASN A 54 10.33 1.34 -15.68
C ASN A 54 9.79 2.67 -15.16
N ALA A 55 10.70 3.54 -14.77
CA ALA A 55 10.43 4.95 -14.55
C ALA A 55 11.59 5.78 -15.10
N HIS A 56 11.30 6.98 -15.59
CA HIS A 56 12.33 7.87 -16.12
C HIS A 56 11.95 9.34 -15.95
N ALA A 57 13.00 10.18 -15.87
CA ALA A 57 12.87 11.63 -15.80
C ALA A 57 12.33 12.24 -17.10
N GLN A 58 11.91 13.51 -17.04
CA GLN A 58 11.50 14.26 -18.24
C GLN A 58 12.67 14.81 -19.06
N GLY A 59 13.89 14.80 -18.51
CA GLY A 59 15.05 15.42 -19.14
C GLY A 59 16.34 15.21 -18.35
N PRO A 60 17.45 15.80 -18.81
CA PRO A 60 18.79 15.55 -18.27
C PRO A 60 19.27 16.57 -17.23
N ALA A 61 18.46 17.57 -16.88
CA ALA A 61 18.86 18.57 -15.89
C ALA A 61 18.92 17.96 -14.49
N ASP A 62 19.84 18.46 -13.65
CA ASP A 62 19.91 18.06 -12.25
C ASP A 62 18.59 18.40 -11.54
N MET A 63 18.20 17.57 -10.57
CA MET A 63 16.99 17.83 -9.78
C MET A 63 17.25 18.95 -8.78
N GLU A 64 16.31 19.86 -8.63
CA GLU A 64 16.39 20.93 -7.63
C GLU A 64 15.30 20.74 -6.57
N ILE A 65 15.65 20.91 -5.29
CA ILE A 65 14.70 20.89 -4.18
C ILE A 65 14.85 22.20 -3.42
N SER A 66 13.86 23.08 -3.55
CA SER A 66 13.82 24.37 -2.89
C SER A 66 12.77 24.39 -1.77
N PRO A 67 12.74 25.44 -0.92
CA PRO A 67 11.64 25.62 0.04
C PRO A 67 10.26 25.80 -0.61
N ALA A 68 10.21 26.12 -1.92
CA ALA A 68 8.98 26.29 -2.69
C ALA A 68 8.57 25.04 -3.49
N GLY A 69 9.30 23.93 -3.38
CA GLY A 69 9.02 22.71 -4.14
C GLY A 69 10.17 22.30 -5.05
N TRP A 70 9.87 21.39 -5.99
CA TRP A 70 10.85 20.75 -6.85
C TRP A 70 11.02 21.50 -8.18
N GLY A 71 12.24 21.43 -8.73
CA GLY A 71 12.63 21.99 -10.01
C GLY A 71 13.54 21.03 -10.78
N GLY A 72 14.02 21.47 -11.95
CA GLY A 72 14.85 20.64 -12.82
C GLY A 72 14.11 19.41 -13.36
N ASN A 73 14.79 18.26 -13.38
CA ASN A 73 14.20 16.97 -13.74
C ASN A 73 14.31 15.96 -12.61
N TYR A 74 13.40 14.98 -12.54
CA TYR A 74 13.43 13.96 -11.49
C TYR A 74 14.75 13.17 -11.52
N PHE A 75 15.40 13.00 -10.35
CA PHE A 75 16.78 12.52 -10.31
C PHE A 75 16.97 11.06 -10.76
N ASN A 76 15.99 10.17 -10.54
CA ASN A 76 16.19 8.72 -10.70
C ASN A 76 15.45 8.15 -11.92
N SER A 77 16.13 7.27 -12.66
CA SER A 77 15.57 6.48 -13.75
C SER A 77 15.92 5.01 -13.57
N TRP A 78 14.94 4.12 -13.73
CA TRP A 78 15.13 2.68 -13.53
C TRP A 78 14.32 1.85 -14.51
N ASN A 79 14.79 0.63 -14.78
CA ASN A 79 14.04 -0.40 -15.50
C ASN A 79 14.24 -1.75 -14.80
N ARG A 80 13.22 -2.58 -14.79
CA ARG A 80 13.20 -3.90 -14.14
C ARG A 80 12.40 -4.87 -14.97
N LYS A 81 12.92 -6.09 -15.10
CA LYS A 81 12.23 -7.23 -15.71
C LYS A 81 12.14 -8.30 -14.65
N ALA A 82 10.93 -8.73 -14.33
CA ALA A 82 10.68 -9.68 -13.26
C ALA A 82 9.88 -10.87 -13.76
N ASN A 83 10.20 -12.04 -13.20
CA ASN A 83 9.48 -13.28 -13.41
C ASN A 83 8.98 -13.83 -12.07
N GLN A 84 7.85 -14.52 -12.12
CA GLN A 84 7.28 -15.24 -10.99
C GLN A 84 6.64 -16.54 -11.48
N LEU A 85 6.97 -17.64 -10.82
CA LEU A 85 6.30 -18.92 -10.95
C LEU A 85 5.74 -19.34 -9.58
N GLU A 86 4.48 -19.71 -9.54
CA GLU A 86 3.80 -20.17 -8.33
C GLU A 86 3.08 -21.49 -8.61
N VAL A 87 3.26 -22.47 -7.73
CA VAL A 87 2.65 -23.80 -7.82
C VAL A 87 1.97 -24.11 -6.48
N LEU A 88 0.66 -24.29 -6.50
CA LEU A 88 -0.19 -24.41 -5.31
C LEU A 88 -1.10 -25.65 -5.38
N PRO A 89 -0.59 -26.84 -5.04
CA PRO A 89 -1.42 -28.02 -4.79
C PRO A 89 -2.09 -27.96 -3.41
N VAL A 90 -3.40 -28.15 -3.38
CA VAL A 90 -4.23 -28.20 -2.17
C VAL A 90 -5.07 -29.46 -2.18
N TYR A 91 -4.87 -30.30 -1.17
CA TYR A 91 -5.65 -31.50 -0.93
C TYR A 91 -6.68 -31.25 0.17
N GLN A 92 -7.96 -31.39 -0.18
CA GLN A 92 -9.09 -31.34 0.73
C GLN A 92 -9.57 -32.75 1.03
N LEU A 93 -9.59 -33.11 2.31
CA LEU A 93 -10.15 -34.38 2.76
C LEU A 93 -11.66 -34.42 2.51
N SER A 94 -12.17 -35.63 2.25
CA SER A 94 -13.61 -35.90 2.29
C SER A 94 -14.17 -35.46 3.64
N ALA A 95 -15.33 -34.80 3.65
CA ALA A 95 -15.96 -34.33 4.88
C ALA A 95 -16.06 -35.45 5.92
N LYS A 96 -15.59 -35.17 7.15
CA LYS A 96 -15.67 -36.12 8.27
C LYS A 96 -16.58 -35.58 9.36
N SER A 97 -17.41 -36.45 9.91
CA SER A 97 -18.27 -36.13 11.04
C SER A 97 -17.67 -36.67 12.34
N TRP A 98 -17.12 -35.78 13.16
CA TRP A 98 -16.65 -36.10 14.51
C TRP A 98 -16.89 -34.87 15.39
N HIS A 99 -17.75 -34.96 16.41
CA HIS A 99 -18.19 -33.81 17.20
C HIS A 99 -18.59 -32.56 16.36
N GLY A 100 -19.18 -32.78 15.19
CA GLY A 100 -19.44 -31.74 14.19
C GLY A 100 -18.98 -32.18 12.79
N SER A 101 -18.95 -31.25 11.84
CA SER A 101 -18.40 -31.46 10.50
C SER A 101 -17.02 -30.83 10.39
N HIS A 102 -16.06 -31.58 9.85
CA HIS A 102 -14.70 -31.12 9.59
C HIS A 102 -14.44 -31.00 8.10
N GLU A 103 -13.90 -29.85 7.70
CA GLU A 103 -13.36 -29.60 6.36
C GLU A 103 -11.86 -29.33 6.46
N VAL A 104 -11.09 -30.42 6.46
CA VAL A 104 -9.63 -30.36 6.56
C VAL A 104 -9.02 -30.17 5.18
N ARG A 105 -8.10 -29.21 5.08
CA ARG A 105 -7.27 -28.95 3.91
C ARG A 105 -5.82 -28.92 4.30
N LEU A 106 -4.97 -29.52 3.47
CA LEU A 106 -3.54 -29.39 3.52
C LEU A 106 -3.02 -29.01 2.13
N GLY A 107 -1.90 -28.32 2.07
CA GLY A 107 -1.35 -27.92 0.78
C GLY A 107 0.07 -27.41 0.89
N THR A 108 0.66 -27.25 -0.29
CA THR A 108 2.00 -26.70 -0.46
C THR A 108 1.92 -25.51 -1.41
N ASP A 109 2.74 -24.51 -1.19
CA ASP A 109 2.89 -23.33 -2.02
C ASP A 109 4.37 -23.16 -2.34
N ILE A 110 4.72 -23.25 -3.62
CA ILE A 110 6.08 -23.13 -4.13
C ILE A 110 6.13 -21.89 -5.00
N LEU A 111 6.92 -20.90 -4.60
CA LEU A 111 7.04 -19.60 -5.24
C LEU A 111 8.49 -19.35 -5.64
N PHE A 112 8.74 -19.18 -6.93
CA PHE A 112 10.01 -18.69 -7.46
C PHE A 112 9.81 -17.30 -8.03
N ARG A 113 10.71 -16.38 -7.69
CA ARG A 113 10.72 -15.02 -8.22
C ARG A 113 12.13 -14.60 -8.54
N ASP A 114 12.29 -13.82 -9.59
CA ASP A 114 13.55 -13.20 -9.94
C ASP A 114 13.29 -11.87 -10.64
N TYR A 115 14.29 -11.01 -10.59
CA TYR A 115 14.32 -9.84 -11.44
C TYR A 115 15.75 -9.43 -11.77
N ASP A 116 15.89 -8.77 -12.92
CA ASP A 116 17.08 -8.05 -13.33
C ASP A 116 16.69 -6.62 -13.71
N GLY A 117 17.59 -5.66 -13.53
CA GLY A 117 17.32 -4.28 -13.89
C GLY A 117 18.50 -3.33 -13.68
N SER A 118 18.21 -2.04 -13.84
CA SER A 118 19.12 -0.96 -13.50
C SER A 118 18.40 0.19 -12.81
N SER A 119 19.09 0.89 -11.91
CA SER A 119 18.65 2.13 -11.28
C SER A 119 19.79 3.14 -11.31
N ILE A 120 19.63 4.19 -12.11
CA ILE A 120 20.65 5.23 -12.34
C ILE A 120 20.06 6.57 -11.94
N SER A 121 20.83 7.33 -11.18
CA SER A 121 20.46 8.63 -10.66
C SER A 121 21.38 9.73 -11.19
N HIS A 122 20.77 10.86 -11.55
CA HIS A 122 21.43 12.12 -11.82
C HIS A 122 21.63 12.91 -10.52
N PRO A 123 22.60 13.84 -10.47
CA PRO A 123 22.78 14.71 -9.32
C PRO A 123 21.51 15.49 -8.95
N LEU A 124 21.43 15.86 -7.68
CA LEU A 124 20.40 16.76 -7.19
C LEU A 124 20.96 17.77 -6.19
N GLU A 125 20.31 18.93 -6.13
CA GLU A 125 20.72 20.05 -5.30
C GLU A 125 19.57 20.51 -4.39
N LEU A 126 19.85 20.63 -3.10
CA LEU A 126 18.96 21.24 -2.12
C LEU A 126 19.35 22.72 -2.02
N LEU A 127 18.40 23.58 -2.37
CA LEU A 127 18.61 25.02 -2.49
C LEU A 127 18.06 25.76 -1.27
N ARG A 128 18.76 26.82 -0.87
CA ARG A 128 18.23 27.82 0.07
C ARG A 128 17.19 28.69 -0.61
N GLN A 129 16.51 29.52 0.18
CA GLN A 129 15.52 30.49 -0.30
C GLN A 129 16.11 31.48 -1.34
N ASP A 130 17.39 31.82 -1.22
CA ASP A 130 18.09 32.72 -2.15
C ASP A 130 18.62 32.02 -3.42
N GLY A 131 18.36 30.72 -3.57
CA GLY A 131 18.82 29.89 -4.69
C GLY A 131 20.25 29.36 -4.53
N SER A 132 20.98 29.70 -3.45
CA SER A 132 22.29 29.11 -3.19
C SER A 132 22.17 27.64 -2.79
N VAL A 133 23.13 26.80 -3.23
CA VAL A 133 23.15 25.37 -2.89
C VAL A 133 23.50 25.19 -1.41
N ALA A 134 22.70 24.44 -0.68
CA ALA A 134 22.96 24.02 0.70
C ALA A 134 23.57 22.62 0.77
N GLU A 135 23.08 21.71 -0.07
CA GLU A 135 23.60 20.35 -0.21
C GLU A 135 23.48 19.89 -1.65
N ARG A 136 24.48 19.15 -2.12
CA ARG A 136 24.46 18.44 -3.40
C ARG A 136 24.62 16.95 -3.12
N ILE A 137 23.81 16.14 -3.78
CA ILE A 137 23.89 14.68 -3.74
C ILE A 137 24.26 14.18 -5.13
N ASP A 138 25.48 13.65 -5.26
CA ASP A 138 25.93 12.93 -6.45
C ASP A 138 25.77 11.41 -6.25
N PHE A 139 25.82 10.65 -7.35
CA PHE A 139 25.63 9.20 -7.32
C PHE A 139 26.79 8.48 -8.01
N GLN A 140 27.24 7.36 -7.43
CA GLN A 140 28.38 6.59 -7.91
C GLN A 140 28.06 5.10 -7.98
N GLY A 141 28.57 4.42 -9.01
CA GLY A 141 28.39 2.97 -9.23
C GLY A 141 27.52 2.65 -10.44
N ALA A 142 27.50 1.37 -10.80
CA ALA A 142 26.83 0.90 -12.03
C ALA A 142 25.30 0.81 -11.90
N GLY A 143 24.77 0.73 -10.67
CA GLY A 143 23.32 0.65 -10.44
C GLY A 143 22.66 -0.56 -11.11
N LEU A 144 23.39 -1.68 -11.25
CA LEU A 144 22.86 -2.92 -11.82
C LEU A 144 22.26 -3.77 -10.70
N LEU A 145 21.03 -4.20 -10.90
CA LEU A 145 20.21 -4.87 -9.91
C LEU A 145 19.83 -6.26 -10.41
N SER A 146 19.90 -7.25 -9.54
CA SER A 146 19.59 -8.65 -9.83
C SER A 146 19.39 -9.39 -8.52
N ALA A 147 18.21 -9.97 -8.33
CA ALA A 147 17.96 -10.85 -7.21
C ALA A 147 16.93 -11.92 -7.54
N SER A 148 17.01 -13.03 -6.82
CA SER A 148 16.07 -14.15 -6.92
C SER A 148 15.69 -14.65 -5.54
N ASP A 149 14.51 -15.24 -5.44
CA ASP A 149 14.00 -15.89 -4.24
C ASP A 149 13.19 -17.14 -4.58
N ALA A 150 13.40 -18.20 -3.81
CA ALA A 150 12.59 -19.39 -3.74
C ALA A 150 11.95 -19.50 -2.35
N GLU A 151 10.63 -19.58 -2.31
CA GLU A 151 9.86 -19.83 -1.11
C GLU A 151 9.09 -21.14 -1.23
N VAL A 152 9.14 -21.97 -0.19
CA VAL A 152 8.32 -23.17 -0.08
C VAL A 152 7.54 -23.09 1.21
N ALA A 153 6.24 -23.34 1.15
CA ALA A 153 5.42 -23.37 2.33
C ALA A 153 4.46 -24.53 2.34
N GLU A 154 4.24 -25.09 3.52
CA GLU A 154 3.28 -26.14 3.76
C GLU A 154 2.26 -25.65 4.77
N PHE A 155 1.00 -26.02 4.59
CA PHE A 155 -0.05 -25.64 5.52
C PHE A 155 -1.03 -26.78 5.78
N ILE A 156 -1.64 -26.71 6.95
CA ILE A 156 -2.82 -27.49 7.32
C ILE A 156 -3.84 -26.55 7.94
N GLN A 157 -5.11 -26.76 7.62
CA GLN A 157 -6.22 -26.03 8.20
C GLN A 157 -7.43 -26.94 8.33
N ASP A 158 -8.24 -26.68 9.34
CA ASP A 158 -9.53 -27.33 9.56
C ASP A 158 -10.59 -26.28 9.81
N HIS A 159 -11.70 -26.40 9.08
CA HIS A 159 -12.92 -25.66 9.34
C HIS A 159 -13.91 -26.61 10.02
N TRP A 160 -14.08 -26.42 11.33
CA TRP A 160 -14.84 -27.30 12.19
C TRP A 160 -16.18 -26.65 12.55
N ILE A 161 -17.25 -27.15 11.94
CA ILE A 161 -18.63 -26.76 12.24
C ILE A 161 -19.12 -27.66 13.37
N LEU A 162 -19.02 -27.20 14.62
CA LEU A 162 -19.43 -27.97 15.79
C LEU A 162 -20.95 -28.18 15.81
N ASN A 163 -21.71 -27.12 15.54
CA ASN A 163 -23.16 -27.12 15.48
C ASN A 163 -23.67 -25.90 14.66
N SER A 164 -25.00 -25.68 14.63
CA SER A 164 -25.63 -24.56 13.91
C SER A 164 -25.27 -23.17 14.45
N HIS A 165 -24.61 -23.09 15.61
CA HIS A 165 -24.26 -21.85 16.30
C HIS A 165 -22.77 -21.59 16.31
N LEU A 166 -21.92 -22.61 16.41
CA LEU A 166 -20.49 -22.45 16.63
C LEU A 166 -19.69 -23.12 15.52
N THR A 167 -18.79 -22.34 14.93
CA THR A 167 -17.79 -22.80 13.98
C THR A 167 -16.42 -22.33 14.43
N LEU A 168 -15.46 -23.24 14.44
CA LEU A 168 -14.07 -22.97 14.73
C LEU A 168 -13.24 -23.17 13.47
N SER A 169 -12.16 -22.41 13.33
CA SER A 169 -11.19 -22.58 12.27
C SER A 169 -9.81 -22.48 12.86
N PHE A 170 -8.95 -23.43 12.57
CA PHE A 170 -7.58 -23.42 13.03
C PHE A 170 -6.68 -23.94 11.93
N GLY A 171 -5.47 -23.41 11.88
CA GLY A 171 -4.48 -23.84 10.91
C GLY A 171 -3.11 -23.31 11.24
N ALA A 172 -2.12 -23.85 10.55
CA ALA A 172 -0.76 -23.39 10.64
C ALA A 172 -0.11 -23.51 9.27
N ARG A 173 0.84 -22.61 9.01
CA ARG A 173 1.70 -22.64 7.85
C ARG A 173 3.16 -22.60 8.29
N LEU A 174 4.00 -23.40 7.67
CA LEU A 174 5.46 -23.32 7.81
C LEU A 174 6.01 -22.87 6.45
N THR A 175 6.75 -21.77 6.42
CA THR A 175 7.39 -21.25 5.21
C THR A 175 8.91 -21.27 5.37
N THR A 176 9.63 -21.64 4.31
CA THR A 176 11.07 -21.47 4.15
C THR A 176 11.33 -20.53 2.98
N GLN A 177 12.32 -19.63 3.10
CA GLN A 177 12.61 -18.59 2.11
C GLN A 177 14.11 -18.51 1.88
N SER A 178 14.56 -18.53 0.62
CA SER A 178 15.99 -18.59 0.26
C SER A 178 16.79 -17.33 0.59
N ILE A 179 16.11 -16.17 0.65
CA ILE A 179 16.71 -14.87 1.03
C ILE A 179 16.06 -14.29 2.30
N GLY A 180 15.37 -15.14 3.06
CA GLY A 180 14.52 -14.76 4.17
C GLY A 180 14.76 -15.66 5.37
N ARG A 181 13.68 -16.12 6.00
CA ARG A 181 13.79 -17.04 7.14
C ARG A 181 13.92 -18.48 6.68
N ASP A 182 14.84 -19.21 7.30
CA ASP A 182 14.99 -20.66 7.13
C ASP A 182 13.73 -21.42 7.56
N ALA A 183 13.00 -20.90 8.55
CA ALA A 183 11.73 -21.46 9.04
C ALA A 183 10.86 -20.37 9.66
N ALA A 184 9.65 -20.20 9.14
CA ALA A 184 8.66 -19.22 9.57
C ALA A 184 7.33 -19.92 9.89
N PHE A 185 7.04 -20.13 11.17
CA PHE A 185 5.81 -20.77 11.64
C PHE A 185 4.70 -19.75 11.89
N ALA A 186 3.58 -19.89 11.17
CA ALA A 186 2.47 -18.96 11.12
C ALA A 186 1.14 -19.64 11.53
N PRO A 187 0.81 -19.67 12.84
CA PRO A 187 -0.47 -20.18 13.31
C PRO A 187 -1.62 -19.21 13.02
N ARG A 188 -2.83 -19.75 12.84
CA ARG A 188 -4.07 -19.01 12.62
C ARG A 188 -5.23 -19.68 13.33
N ILE A 189 -6.07 -18.88 13.97
CA ILE A 189 -7.28 -19.34 14.64
C ILE A 189 -8.43 -18.37 14.38
N GLY A 190 -9.64 -18.90 14.29
CA GLY A 190 -10.86 -18.14 14.11
C GLY A 190 -12.06 -18.86 14.71
N ALA A 191 -13.07 -18.08 15.06
CA ALA A 191 -14.34 -18.57 15.56
C ALA A 191 -15.48 -17.71 15.02
N ALA A 192 -16.61 -18.35 14.73
CA ALA A 192 -17.87 -17.69 14.42
C ALA A 192 -18.96 -18.27 15.34
N TYR A 193 -19.67 -17.39 16.04
CA TYR A 193 -20.73 -17.75 16.96
C TYR A 193 -22.03 -17.01 16.62
N SER A 194 -23.07 -17.77 16.32
CA SER A 194 -24.40 -17.31 15.93
C SER A 194 -25.38 -17.49 17.10
N LEU A 195 -25.99 -16.39 17.51
CA LEU A 195 -26.94 -16.26 18.61
C LEU A 195 -28.31 -15.83 18.06
N ASN A 196 -29.36 -16.07 18.84
CA ASN A 196 -30.72 -15.60 18.53
C ASN A 196 -31.18 -15.98 17.11
N GLU A 197 -30.99 -17.24 16.73
CA GLU A 197 -31.32 -17.77 15.39
C GLU A 197 -30.59 -17.03 14.24
N GLY A 198 -29.38 -16.52 14.48
CA GLY A 198 -28.58 -15.81 13.49
C GLY A 198 -28.81 -14.30 13.43
N LYS A 199 -29.65 -13.73 14.30
CA LYS A 199 -29.80 -12.27 14.42
C LYS A 199 -28.56 -11.60 14.99
N THR A 200 -27.75 -12.32 15.75
CA THR A 200 -26.47 -11.82 16.25
C THR A 200 -25.37 -12.80 15.84
N VAL A 201 -24.33 -12.31 15.18
CA VAL A 201 -23.16 -13.11 14.81
C VAL A 201 -21.91 -12.43 15.33
N ILE A 202 -21.12 -13.16 16.11
CA ILE A 202 -19.81 -12.73 16.57
C ILE A 202 -18.76 -13.53 15.79
N ARG A 203 -17.81 -12.85 15.17
CA ARG A 203 -16.64 -13.47 14.54
C ARG A 203 -15.38 -12.93 15.18
N ALA A 204 -14.44 -13.80 15.51
CA ALA A 204 -13.14 -13.40 16.02
C ALA A 204 -12.05 -14.22 15.33
N GLY A 205 -10.87 -13.64 15.18
CA GLY A 205 -9.72 -14.34 14.61
C GLY A 205 -8.40 -13.72 15.01
N ALA A 206 -7.35 -14.53 14.97
CA ALA A 206 -5.97 -14.11 15.17
C ALA A 206 -5.04 -14.91 14.25
N ALA A 207 -4.03 -14.26 13.70
CA ALA A 207 -3.08 -14.87 12.78
C ALA A 207 -1.70 -14.23 12.89
N GLU A 208 -0.66 -15.06 12.83
CA GLU A 208 0.68 -14.65 12.44
C GLU A 208 0.80 -14.83 10.91
N VAL A 209 1.40 -13.87 10.23
CA VAL A 209 1.66 -13.91 8.78
C VAL A 209 3.07 -13.42 8.53
N TYR A 210 3.85 -14.16 7.75
CA TYR A 210 5.16 -13.72 7.28
C TYR A 210 5.02 -13.16 5.88
N GLY A 211 5.62 -12.00 5.66
CA GLY A 211 5.70 -11.37 4.35
C GLY A 211 6.77 -12.01 3.48
N HIS A 212 6.60 -11.83 2.18
CA HIS A 212 7.67 -12.08 1.23
C HIS A 212 8.81 -11.07 1.43
N VAL A 213 10.07 -11.51 1.28
CA VAL A 213 11.20 -10.59 1.29
C VAL A 213 11.19 -9.78 0.00
N SER A 214 11.38 -8.46 0.10
CA SER A 214 11.52 -7.61 -1.09
C SER A 214 12.82 -7.97 -1.80
N LEU A 215 12.75 -8.27 -3.10
CA LEU A 215 13.95 -8.54 -3.91
C LEU A 215 14.92 -7.35 -3.90
N LEU A 216 14.43 -6.11 -3.69
CA LEU A 216 15.26 -4.91 -3.53
C LEU A 216 16.09 -4.91 -2.24
N ALA A 217 15.67 -5.67 -1.23
CA ALA A 217 16.47 -5.86 -0.02
C ALA A 217 17.67 -6.76 -0.31
N ALA A 218 17.48 -7.81 -1.13
CA ALA A 218 18.50 -8.81 -1.43
C ALA A 218 19.66 -8.28 -2.29
N ASP A 219 19.43 -7.26 -3.11
CA ASP A 219 20.48 -6.60 -3.91
C ASP A 219 20.67 -5.12 -3.56
N PHE A 220 20.22 -4.70 -2.38
CA PHE A 220 20.32 -3.32 -1.89
C PHE A 220 21.72 -2.73 -2.06
N THR A 221 22.76 -3.52 -1.75
CA THR A 221 24.17 -3.11 -1.82
C THR A 221 24.66 -2.81 -3.24
N SER A 222 23.91 -3.22 -4.27
CA SER A 222 24.22 -2.99 -5.69
C SER A 222 23.64 -1.66 -6.23
N ASN A 223 22.82 -0.96 -5.45
CA ASN A 223 22.38 0.40 -5.79
C ASN A 223 23.58 1.37 -5.84
N GLN A 224 23.41 2.49 -6.55
CA GLN A 224 24.42 3.56 -6.54
C GLN A 224 24.62 4.11 -5.12
N ALA A 225 25.88 4.34 -4.74
CA ALA A 225 26.25 5.04 -3.53
C ALA A 225 25.94 6.53 -3.68
N ARG A 226 25.58 7.18 -2.57
CA ARG A 226 25.29 8.64 -2.54
C ARG A 226 26.51 9.38 -2.04
N VAL A 227 26.83 10.52 -2.65
CA VAL A 227 27.94 11.40 -2.22
C VAL A 227 27.35 12.74 -1.82
N LEU A 228 27.40 13.03 -0.52
CA LEU A 228 26.82 14.24 0.05
C LEU A 228 27.89 15.33 0.16
N SER A 229 27.63 16.48 -0.44
CA SER A 229 28.48 17.68 -0.34
C SER A 229 27.67 18.82 0.25
N PHE A 230 28.13 19.40 1.37
CA PHE A 230 27.44 20.50 2.06
C PHE A 230 28.15 21.82 1.78
N PHE A 231 27.41 22.90 1.63
CA PHE A 231 27.96 24.21 1.27
C PHE A 231 27.52 25.27 2.26
N ASP A 232 28.34 26.30 2.48
CA ASP A 232 27.96 27.50 3.24
C ASP A 232 27.21 28.52 2.37
N SER A 233 26.83 29.66 2.93
CA SER A 233 26.10 30.71 2.20
C SER A 233 26.96 31.43 1.14
N SER A 234 28.29 31.29 1.17
CA SER A 234 29.18 31.80 0.13
C SER A 234 29.36 30.83 -1.05
N GLY A 235 28.80 29.62 -0.93
CA GLY A 235 29.00 28.54 -1.90
C GLY A 235 30.29 27.74 -1.67
N ALA A 236 30.99 27.96 -0.55
CA ALA A 236 32.17 27.19 -0.20
C ALA A 236 31.79 25.84 0.43
N LEU A 237 32.53 24.79 0.10
CA LEU A 237 32.31 23.46 0.64
C LEU A 237 32.60 23.42 2.15
N ILE A 238 31.65 22.91 2.93
CA ILE A 238 31.78 22.64 4.35
C ILE A 238 32.34 21.23 4.53
N GLY A 239 33.58 21.13 5.03
CA GLY A 239 34.22 19.84 5.29
C GLY A 239 34.59 19.09 4.00
N GLN A 240 34.52 17.76 4.05
CA GLN A 240 34.77 16.88 2.91
C GLN A 240 33.49 16.16 2.51
N PRO A 241 33.30 15.81 1.22
CA PRO A 241 32.13 15.06 0.80
C PRO A 241 32.04 13.72 1.54
N VAL A 242 30.81 13.32 1.90
CA VAL A 242 30.53 12.07 2.60
C VAL A 242 29.99 11.04 1.62
N VAL A 243 30.69 9.92 1.47
CA VAL A 243 30.23 8.81 0.63
C VAL A 243 29.40 7.87 1.49
N LEU A 244 28.11 7.77 1.23
CA LEU A 244 27.21 6.79 1.83
C LEU A 244 27.23 5.50 1.01
N VAL A 245 27.96 4.52 1.54
CA VAL A 245 28.01 3.19 0.94
C VAL A 245 26.80 2.37 1.38
N ASN A 246 26.15 1.70 0.43
CA ASN A 246 25.03 0.80 0.72
C ASN A 246 25.56 -0.46 1.43
N SER A 247 25.11 -0.69 2.66
CA SER A 247 25.53 -1.82 3.49
C SER A 247 24.36 -2.41 4.30
N TYR A 248 24.39 -3.72 4.52
CA TYR A 248 23.52 -4.39 5.49
C TYR A 248 24.02 -4.13 6.91
N LEU A 249 23.13 -3.71 7.79
CA LEU A 249 23.40 -3.58 9.23
C LEU A 249 22.34 -4.37 10.01
N LEU A 250 22.44 -5.70 9.89
CA LEU A 250 21.52 -6.64 10.52
C LEU A 250 21.88 -6.84 11.99
N SER A 251 20.87 -7.02 12.84
CA SER A 251 21.07 -7.23 14.27
C SER A 251 21.96 -8.45 14.54
N GLY A 252 23.00 -8.27 15.37
CA GLY A 252 23.94 -9.35 15.72
C GLY A 252 24.98 -9.70 14.66
N ALA A 253 25.05 -8.98 13.53
CA ALA A 253 26.06 -9.19 12.49
C ALA A 253 26.94 -7.94 12.30
N PRO A 254 28.22 -8.09 11.90
CA PRO A 254 29.02 -6.95 11.46
C PRO A 254 28.41 -6.34 10.18
N PRO A 255 28.64 -5.04 9.92
CA PRO A 255 28.24 -4.41 8.67
C PRO A 255 28.77 -5.19 7.47
N SER A 256 27.95 -5.38 6.44
CA SER A 256 28.42 -6.04 5.22
C SER A 256 29.49 -5.20 4.53
N ALA A 257 30.44 -5.89 3.87
CA ALA A 257 31.37 -5.22 2.99
C ALA A 257 30.60 -4.47 1.87
N PRO A 258 31.07 -3.28 1.47
CA PRO A 258 30.55 -2.55 0.32
C PRO A 258 30.39 -3.42 -0.92
N GLY A 259 29.21 -3.42 -1.55
CA GLY A 259 28.98 -4.09 -2.83
C GLY A 259 29.12 -5.62 -2.80
N VAL A 260 29.07 -6.24 -1.62
CA VAL A 260 28.98 -7.70 -1.47
C VAL A 260 27.54 -8.04 -1.11
N PRO A 261 26.73 -8.53 -2.05
CA PRO A 261 25.38 -9.00 -1.76
C PRO A 261 25.43 -10.08 -0.68
N ARG A 262 24.49 -9.99 0.24
CA ARG A 262 24.30 -10.98 1.31
C ARG A 262 22.80 -11.24 1.41
N ASP A 263 22.47 -12.48 1.71
CA ASP A 263 21.14 -12.85 2.17
C ASP A 263 20.71 -11.98 3.38
N PRO A 264 19.59 -11.23 3.27
CA PRO A 264 19.01 -10.48 4.38
C PRO A 264 18.62 -11.34 5.59
N GLY A 265 18.37 -12.65 5.41
CA GLY A 265 18.17 -13.64 6.47
C GLY A 265 16.94 -13.38 7.36
N SER A 266 16.03 -12.54 6.90
CA SER A 266 14.90 -12.03 7.68
C SER A 266 13.72 -11.74 6.77
N SER A 267 12.52 -11.98 7.29
CA SER A 267 11.28 -11.56 6.65
C SER A 267 10.37 -10.84 7.64
N PRO A 268 9.66 -9.78 7.19
CA PRO A 268 8.67 -9.09 8.01
C PRO A 268 7.62 -10.08 8.49
N ARG A 269 7.15 -9.89 9.73
CA ARG A 269 6.07 -10.70 10.28
C ARG A 269 5.02 -9.81 10.92
N THR A 270 3.77 -10.15 10.70
CA THR A 270 2.60 -9.43 11.19
C THR A 270 1.77 -10.34 12.05
N PHE A 271 1.56 -9.93 13.29
CA PHE A 271 0.51 -10.48 14.14
C PHE A 271 -0.72 -9.59 14.02
N SER A 272 -1.87 -10.16 13.69
CA SER A 272 -3.14 -9.44 13.69
C SER A 272 -4.22 -10.22 14.39
N TRP A 273 -5.11 -9.53 15.09
CA TRP A 273 -6.34 -10.10 15.61
C TRP A 273 -7.51 -9.15 15.42
N ASN A 274 -8.70 -9.72 15.27
CA ASN A 274 -9.90 -8.95 15.04
C ASN A 274 -11.12 -9.59 15.72
N VAL A 275 -12.09 -8.74 16.05
CA VAL A 275 -13.43 -9.14 16.49
C VAL A 275 -14.46 -8.34 15.73
N VAL A 276 -15.52 -9.00 15.27
CA VAL A 276 -16.64 -8.42 14.53
C VAL A 276 -17.93 -8.89 15.18
N LEU A 277 -18.81 -7.94 15.50
CA LEU A 277 -20.17 -8.18 15.96
C LEU A 277 -21.13 -7.66 14.89
N GLU A 278 -21.97 -8.53 14.36
CA GLU A 278 -23.08 -8.19 13.48
C GLU A 278 -24.39 -8.45 14.22
N HIS A 279 -25.31 -7.49 14.20
CA HIS A 279 -26.59 -7.60 14.87
C HIS A 279 -27.73 -7.00 14.04
N GLN A 280 -28.68 -7.85 13.65
CA GLN A 280 -29.94 -7.43 13.06
C GLN A 280 -30.85 -6.83 14.15
N LEU A 281 -30.71 -5.52 14.38
CA LEU A 281 -31.50 -4.78 15.37
C LEU A 281 -32.99 -4.73 14.99
N ARG A 282 -33.29 -4.59 13.69
CA ARG A 282 -34.65 -4.67 13.12
C ARG A 282 -34.59 -5.34 11.75
N LYS A 283 -35.74 -5.74 11.19
CA LYS A 283 -35.81 -6.36 9.84
C LYS A 283 -35.15 -5.53 8.73
N ASN A 284 -35.11 -4.22 8.90
CA ASN A 284 -34.57 -3.22 7.96
C ASN A 284 -33.30 -2.52 8.45
N LEU A 285 -32.75 -2.89 9.62
CA LEU A 285 -31.60 -2.22 10.23
C LEU A 285 -30.63 -3.27 10.77
N ASN A 286 -29.43 -3.31 10.20
CA ASN A 286 -28.32 -4.14 10.66
C ASN A 286 -27.21 -3.23 11.20
N LEU A 287 -26.62 -3.63 12.32
CA LEU A 287 -25.48 -2.96 12.92
C LEU A 287 -24.27 -3.88 12.86
N ARG A 288 -23.13 -3.34 12.48
CA ARG A 288 -21.84 -4.02 12.52
C ARG A 288 -20.88 -3.19 13.34
N ALA A 289 -20.24 -3.80 14.33
CA ALA A 289 -19.13 -3.22 15.07
C ALA A 289 -17.90 -4.12 14.87
N SER A 290 -16.72 -3.54 14.68
CA SER A 290 -15.49 -4.32 14.57
C SER A 290 -14.30 -3.63 15.20
N TYR A 291 -13.35 -4.43 15.67
CA TYR A 291 -12.05 -3.99 16.14
C TYR A 291 -10.97 -4.83 15.48
N LEU A 292 -9.88 -4.20 15.07
CA LEU A 292 -8.69 -4.81 14.48
C LEU A 292 -7.45 -4.19 15.15
N ASP A 293 -6.50 -5.02 15.51
CA ASP A 293 -5.16 -4.61 15.93
C ASP A 293 -4.15 -5.46 15.17
N SER A 294 -3.14 -4.79 14.63
CA SER A 294 -2.13 -5.37 13.77
C SER A 294 -0.76 -4.79 14.12
N HIS A 295 0.21 -5.67 14.34
CA HIS A 295 1.57 -5.30 14.71
C HIS A 295 2.54 -6.04 13.79
N THR A 296 3.26 -5.28 12.97
CA THR A 296 4.27 -5.78 12.04
C THR A 296 5.65 -5.42 12.57
N VAL A 297 6.53 -6.41 12.61
CA VAL A 297 7.94 -6.25 13.00
C VAL A 297 8.86 -6.84 11.94
N ASP A 298 10.15 -6.65 12.14
CA ASP A 298 11.22 -7.11 11.27
C ASP A 298 11.11 -6.54 9.84
N LEU A 299 10.54 -5.33 9.72
CA LEU A 299 10.48 -4.57 8.47
C LEU A 299 11.87 -4.05 8.11
N PHE A 300 12.13 -4.02 6.81
CA PHE A 300 13.33 -3.40 6.25
C PHE A 300 13.16 -1.88 6.16
N PHE A 301 14.18 -1.13 6.58
CA PHE A 301 14.21 0.33 6.48
C PHE A 301 15.62 0.85 6.19
N LEU A 302 15.69 2.07 5.65
CA LEU A 302 16.95 2.73 5.32
C LEU A 302 17.32 3.80 6.34
N ASP A 303 18.57 3.77 6.78
CA ASP A 303 19.09 4.69 7.80
C ASP A 303 20.51 5.15 7.47
N PRO A 304 20.73 6.42 7.09
CA PRO A 304 22.06 6.94 6.84
C PRO A 304 22.84 7.11 8.17
N VAL A 305 24.04 6.53 8.22
CA VAL A 305 24.99 6.66 9.32
C VAL A 305 26.16 7.52 8.84
N LEU A 306 26.18 8.77 9.31
CA LEU A 306 27.23 9.75 8.98
C LEU A 306 28.40 9.63 9.96
N PRO A 307 29.67 9.71 9.48
CA PRO A 307 30.84 9.74 10.36
C PRO A 307 30.97 11.10 11.06
N ALA A 308 31.48 11.11 12.29
CA ALA A 308 31.65 12.33 13.08
C ALA A 308 32.65 13.35 12.51
N ALA A 309 33.55 12.95 11.59
CA ALA A 309 34.64 13.77 11.07
C ALA A 309 34.67 13.87 9.52
N GLY A 310 33.58 13.54 8.83
CA GLY A 310 33.54 13.44 7.36
C GLY A 310 34.21 12.16 6.82
N GLY A 311 34.10 11.89 5.51
CA GLY A 311 34.65 10.69 4.87
C GLY A 311 33.62 9.59 4.61
N GLY A 312 33.96 8.34 4.93
CA GLY A 312 33.10 7.17 4.65
C GLY A 312 31.93 7.06 5.62
N GLY A 313 30.70 7.13 5.10
CA GLY A 313 29.46 6.82 5.80
C GLY A 313 28.75 5.60 5.23
N LEU A 314 27.62 5.22 5.81
CA LEU A 314 26.82 4.09 5.37
C LEU A 314 25.39 4.54 5.08
N LEU A 315 24.80 4.09 3.98
CA LEU A 315 23.34 3.98 3.89
C LEU A 315 22.99 2.56 4.35
N ALA A 316 22.56 2.44 5.60
CA ALA A 316 22.35 1.14 6.21
C ALA A 316 20.94 0.61 5.89
N LEU A 317 20.87 -0.61 5.37
CA LEU A 317 19.65 -1.40 5.37
C LEU A 317 19.58 -2.20 6.68
N LYS A 318 18.56 -1.90 7.47
CA LYS A 318 18.27 -2.55 8.75
C LYS A 318 16.94 -3.28 8.65
N ASN A 319 16.72 -4.28 9.51
CA ASN A 319 15.51 -5.12 9.54
C ASN A 319 14.78 -5.05 10.88
N SER A 320 14.87 -3.93 11.61
CA SER A 320 14.28 -3.77 12.94
C SER A 320 13.12 -2.79 12.98
N ALA A 321 12.57 -2.40 11.82
CA ALA A 321 11.45 -1.47 11.77
C ALA A 321 10.14 -2.14 12.20
N VAL A 322 9.24 -1.32 12.74
CA VAL A 322 7.94 -1.70 13.28
C VAL A 322 6.85 -0.86 12.64
N SER A 323 5.67 -1.46 12.44
CA SER A 323 4.45 -0.78 12.04
C SER A 323 3.26 -1.32 12.82
N GLU A 324 2.50 -0.43 13.44
CA GLU A 324 1.33 -0.71 14.26
C GLU A 324 0.09 -0.07 13.64
N TYR A 325 -1.00 -0.83 13.56
CA TYR A 325 -2.29 -0.35 13.10
C TYR A 325 -3.41 -0.83 14.01
N ARG A 326 -4.23 0.11 14.46
CA ARG A 326 -5.46 -0.16 15.22
C ARG A 326 -6.65 0.47 14.54
N GLN A 327 -7.77 -0.23 14.53
CA GLN A 327 -9.01 0.26 13.95
C GLN A 327 -10.21 -0.19 14.77
N ALA A 328 -11.12 0.74 15.04
CA ALA A 328 -12.46 0.47 15.53
C ALA A 328 -13.48 1.01 14.52
N ASP A 329 -14.44 0.20 14.10
CA ASP A 329 -15.45 0.55 13.10
C ASP A 329 -16.85 0.25 13.63
N ILE A 330 -17.78 1.18 13.39
CA ILE A 330 -19.21 0.95 13.57
C ILE A 330 -19.95 1.34 12.30
N THR A 331 -20.75 0.42 11.78
CA THR A 331 -21.53 0.59 10.55
C THR A 331 -22.99 0.27 10.80
N ALA A 332 -23.87 1.17 10.37
CA ALA A 332 -25.32 0.96 10.33
C ALA A 332 -25.77 0.83 8.87
N HIS A 333 -26.43 -0.29 8.55
CA HIS A 333 -26.98 -0.57 7.24
C HIS A 333 -28.51 -0.61 7.31
N VAL A 334 -29.17 0.25 6.53
CA VAL A 334 -30.63 0.43 6.54
C VAL A 334 -31.21 0.16 5.16
N ARG A 335 -32.11 -0.83 5.07
CA ARG A 335 -32.79 -1.20 3.82
C ARG A 335 -34.30 -1.05 3.92
N LEU A 336 -34.86 -0.07 3.21
CA LEU A 336 -36.30 0.24 3.19
C LEU A 336 -36.98 -0.31 1.92
N GLY A 337 -36.92 -1.64 1.76
CA GLY A 337 -37.43 -2.32 0.57
C GLY A 337 -36.65 -1.93 -0.69
N GLU A 338 -37.36 -1.62 -1.77
CA GLU A 338 -36.74 -1.11 -3.00
C GLU A 338 -36.53 0.41 -3.00
N ARG A 339 -37.09 1.14 -2.02
CA ARG A 339 -37.11 2.61 -2.04
C ARG A 339 -35.77 3.21 -1.67
N ALA A 340 -35.07 2.62 -0.71
CA ALA A 340 -33.78 3.08 -0.26
C ALA A 340 -32.93 1.95 0.31
N ASP A 341 -31.63 2.04 0.08
CA ASP A 341 -30.60 1.25 0.75
C ASP A 341 -29.46 2.19 1.12
N MET A 342 -29.06 2.17 2.39
CA MET A 342 -28.19 3.17 2.99
C MET A 342 -27.18 2.51 3.92
N SER A 343 -25.96 3.03 3.92
CA SER A 343 -24.91 2.65 4.86
C SER A 343 -24.30 3.90 5.47
N LEU A 344 -24.11 3.88 6.78
CA LEU A 344 -23.36 4.89 7.51
C LEU A 344 -22.29 4.19 8.33
N SER A 345 -21.02 4.48 8.08
CA SER A 345 -19.90 3.98 8.87
C SER A 345 -19.15 5.11 9.55
N TYR A 346 -18.67 4.83 10.75
CA TYR A 346 -17.65 5.63 11.45
C TYR A 346 -16.50 4.71 11.81
N THR A 347 -15.30 5.12 11.44
CA THR A 347 -14.05 4.41 11.70
C THR A 347 -13.12 5.32 12.48
N TRP A 348 -12.70 4.85 13.65
CA TRP A 348 -11.52 5.36 14.33
C TRP A 348 -10.32 4.50 13.95
N SER A 349 -9.18 5.10 13.63
CA SER A 349 -7.95 4.35 13.35
C SER A 349 -6.70 5.02 13.92
N ARG A 350 -5.60 4.27 14.00
CA ARG A 350 -4.29 4.80 14.37
C ARG A 350 -3.19 3.96 13.73
N GLY A 351 -2.39 4.58 12.87
CA GLY A 351 -1.17 4.02 12.27
C GLY A 351 0.08 4.68 12.83
N ARG A 352 1.03 3.88 13.34
CA ARG A 352 2.35 4.35 13.80
C ARG A 352 3.44 3.40 13.36
N GLY A 353 4.64 3.91 13.13
CA GLY A 353 5.77 3.07 12.75
C GLY A 353 6.98 3.88 12.33
N ASP A 354 7.98 3.17 11.81
CA ASP A 354 9.16 3.77 11.17
C ASP A 354 8.79 4.45 9.86
N LEU A 355 9.46 5.58 9.57
CA LEU A 355 9.10 6.48 8.46
C LEU A 355 9.97 6.31 7.21
N ASN A 356 11.03 5.50 7.27
CA ASN A 356 11.85 5.15 6.11
C ASN A 356 11.77 3.64 5.74
N PRO A 357 10.60 2.99 5.71
CA PRO A 357 10.54 1.61 5.27
C PRO A 357 11.06 1.51 3.83
N LEU A 358 11.73 0.40 3.52
CA LEU A 358 12.37 0.18 2.22
C LEU A 358 11.37 0.33 1.07
N SER A 359 10.13 -0.13 1.27
CA SER A 359 9.04 -0.04 0.30
C SER A 359 8.73 1.40 -0.07
N ASP A 360 8.65 2.30 0.90
CA ASP A 360 8.21 3.67 0.67
C ASP A 360 9.37 4.57 0.26
N THR A 361 10.60 4.14 0.56
CA THR A 361 11.82 4.90 0.23
C THR A 361 12.32 4.62 -1.18
N LEU A 362 12.12 3.40 -1.71
CA LEU A 362 12.65 2.98 -3.02
C LEU A 362 11.57 2.67 -4.08
N VAL A 363 10.29 2.58 -3.71
CA VAL A 363 9.19 2.13 -4.60
C VAL A 363 7.95 3.00 -4.42
N PRO A 364 7.17 3.26 -5.49
CA PRO A 364 7.52 3.03 -6.90
C PRO A 364 8.61 3.97 -7.41
N PHE A 365 8.85 5.08 -6.72
CA PHE A 365 9.88 6.05 -7.05
C PHE A 365 10.77 6.28 -5.83
N GLN A 366 12.07 6.40 -6.06
CA GLN A 366 13.02 6.58 -4.97
C GLN A 366 12.86 7.97 -4.34
N VAL A 367 12.80 8.06 -3.01
CA VAL A 367 12.78 9.37 -2.34
C VAL A 367 14.12 10.09 -2.61
N PRO A 368 14.10 11.36 -3.06
CA PRO A 368 15.31 12.10 -3.41
C PRO A 368 16.29 12.24 -2.24
N VAL A 369 15.76 12.48 -1.04
CA VAL A 369 16.54 12.75 0.16
C VAL A 369 16.18 11.75 1.25
N ILE A 370 17.17 11.00 1.73
CA ILE A 370 17.00 10.02 2.80
C ILE A 370 17.72 10.57 4.04
N ARG A 371 16.95 10.86 5.09
CA ARG A 371 17.45 11.32 6.40
C ARG A 371 17.42 10.20 7.43
N PRO A 372 18.11 10.35 8.59
CA PRO A 372 18.05 9.35 9.64
C PRO A 372 16.62 8.93 9.95
N ASN A 373 16.41 7.63 10.10
CA ASN A 373 15.07 7.09 10.29
C ASN A 373 14.46 7.62 11.60
N ALA A 374 13.16 7.92 11.55
CA ALA A 374 12.37 8.33 12.69
C ALA A 374 11.13 7.44 12.82
N THR A 375 10.53 7.44 14.01
CA THR A 375 9.31 6.68 14.30
C THR A 375 8.20 7.66 14.68
N GLY A 376 7.03 7.54 14.07
CA GLY A 376 5.98 8.55 14.17
C GLY A 376 4.59 8.05 13.87
N VAL A 377 3.69 9.00 13.59
CA VAL A 377 2.41 8.73 12.93
C VAL A 377 2.72 8.40 11.47
N LEU A 378 2.06 7.40 10.88
CA LEU A 378 2.30 7.06 9.47
C LEU A 378 1.58 8.04 8.54
N SER A 379 2.13 8.28 7.34
CA SER A 379 1.58 9.20 6.33
C SER A 379 0.12 8.89 5.91
N SER A 380 -0.31 7.63 6.05
CA SER A 380 -1.68 7.19 5.76
C SER A 380 -2.64 7.26 6.94
N ASP A 381 -2.22 7.80 8.09
CA ASP A 381 -3.01 7.81 9.32
C ASP A 381 -4.19 8.79 9.26
N VAL A 382 -5.40 8.25 9.34
CA VAL A 382 -6.65 9.00 9.34
C VAL A 382 -7.46 8.64 10.59
N PRO A 383 -7.27 9.37 11.71
CA PRO A 383 -7.80 8.95 12.99
C PRO A 383 -9.31 8.86 13.09
N ASN A 384 -10.04 9.70 12.37
CA ASN A 384 -11.50 9.70 12.34
C ASN A 384 -11.95 9.78 10.89
N ARG A 385 -12.80 8.86 10.47
CA ARG A 385 -13.45 8.87 9.16
C ARG A 385 -14.90 8.46 9.29
N MET A 386 -15.79 9.16 8.59
CA MET A 386 -17.20 8.82 8.49
C MET A 386 -17.59 8.80 7.03
N VAL A 387 -18.18 7.69 6.59
CA VAL A 387 -18.65 7.49 5.22
C VAL A 387 -20.15 7.21 5.25
N ALA A 388 -20.92 8.02 4.54
CA ALA A 388 -22.34 7.78 4.34
C ALA A 388 -22.60 7.55 2.85
N SER A 389 -23.29 6.49 2.51
CA SER A 389 -23.64 6.18 1.12
C SER A 389 -25.04 5.60 1.03
N GLY A 390 -25.63 5.68 -0.16
CA GLY A 390 -26.86 4.97 -0.42
C GLY A 390 -27.42 5.23 -1.80
N PHE A 391 -28.62 4.72 -2.02
CA PHE A 391 -29.48 5.13 -3.12
C PHE A 391 -30.90 5.34 -2.64
N PHE A 392 -31.61 6.24 -3.33
CA PHE A 392 -32.99 6.58 -3.05
C PHE A 392 -33.76 6.65 -4.36
N ARG A 393 -34.86 5.90 -4.45
CA ARG A 393 -35.82 6.04 -5.55
C ARG A 393 -36.71 7.25 -5.29
N LEU A 394 -36.66 8.19 -6.21
CA LEU A 394 -37.44 9.41 -6.22
C LEU A 394 -38.70 9.22 -7.11
N PRO A 395 -39.65 10.17 -7.10
CA PRO A 395 -40.69 10.22 -8.11
C PRO A 395 -40.14 10.15 -9.55
N TRP A 396 -41.01 9.79 -10.50
CA TRP A 396 -40.67 9.68 -11.93
C TRP A 396 -39.58 8.66 -12.28
N LYS A 397 -39.44 7.59 -11.47
CA LYS A 397 -38.45 6.51 -11.65
C LYS A 397 -37.00 7.01 -11.64
N MET A 398 -36.76 8.17 -11.02
CA MET A 398 -35.42 8.70 -10.82
C MET A 398 -34.76 8.03 -9.61
N VAL A 399 -33.44 7.94 -9.64
CA VAL A 399 -32.62 7.41 -8.56
C VAL A 399 -31.53 8.42 -8.27
N ILE A 400 -31.42 8.82 -6.99
CA ILE A 400 -30.28 9.58 -6.49
C ILE A 400 -29.39 8.63 -5.67
N SER A 401 -28.08 8.74 -5.85
CA SER A 401 -27.09 7.97 -5.10
C SER A 401 -25.99 8.92 -4.60
N PRO A 402 -26.09 9.37 -3.33
CA PRO A 402 -25.05 10.17 -2.71
C PRO A 402 -23.98 9.29 -2.03
N VAL A 403 -22.75 9.80 -2.00
CA VAL A 403 -21.66 9.31 -1.18
C VAL A 403 -21.01 10.52 -0.51
N ALA A 404 -21.04 10.57 0.82
CA ALA A 404 -20.36 11.57 1.63
C ALA A 404 -19.20 10.92 2.37
N ASP A 405 -18.04 11.56 2.32
CA ASP A 405 -16.83 11.14 3.03
C ASP A 405 -16.28 12.33 3.80
N THR A 406 -16.12 12.18 5.12
CA THR A 406 -15.49 13.17 6.00
C THR A 406 -14.42 12.50 6.82
N HIS A 407 -13.23 13.10 6.88
CA HIS A 407 -12.17 12.55 7.70
C HIS A 407 -11.17 13.59 8.20
N SER A 408 -10.44 13.22 9.26
CA SER A 408 -9.26 13.95 9.71
C SER A 408 -8.28 14.11 8.56
N GLY A 409 -7.64 15.28 8.44
CA GLY A 409 -6.62 15.48 7.42
C GLY A 409 -5.43 14.53 7.58
N LEU A 410 -4.80 14.23 6.45
CA LEU A 410 -3.57 13.45 6.43
C LEU A 410 -2.49 14.17 7.26
N PRO A 411 -1.58 13.44 7.91
CA PRO A 411 -0.47 14.04 8.59
C PRO A 411 0.61 14.51 7.60
N PHE A 412 1.41 15.48 8.04
CA PHE A 412 2.60 15.91 7.33
C PHE A 412 3.67 16.39 8.30
N SER A 413 4.92 16.36 7.84
CA SER A 413 6.09 16.78 8.61
C SER A 413 6.58 18.15 8.18
N ASN A 414 6.97 19.00 9.13
CA ASN A 414 7.74 20.21 8.84
C ASN A 414 9.21 19.85 8.64
N VAL A 415 9.87 20.49 7.68
CA VAL A 415 11.26 20.22 7.33
C VAL A 415 12.10 21.49 7.19
N ASP A 416 13.41 21.38 7.36
CA ASP A 416 14.35 22.47 7.09
C ASP A 416 14.84 22.48 5.63
N VAL A 417 15.77 23.38 5.29
CA VAL A 417 16.36 23.46 3.93
C VAL A 417 17.03 22.16 3.49
N LEU A 418 17.59 21.41 4.44
CA LEU A 418 18.19 20.12 4.22
C LEU A 418 17.16 18.98 4.36
N GLN A 419 15.86 19.25 4.31
CA GLN A 419 14.82 18.22 4.47
C GLN A 419 14.91 17.44 5.80
N ASN A 420 15.59 17.95 6.83
CA ASN A 420 15.56 17.35 8.16
C ASN A 420 14.24 17.69 8.83
N TYR A 421 13.69 16.76 9.62
CA TYR A 421 12.50 17.02 10.41
C TYR A 421 12.71 18.16 11.41
N VAL A 422 11.79 19.11 11.40
CA VAL A 422 11.74 20.22 12.38
C VAL A 422 10.59 19.94 13.35
N GLY A 423 10.94 19.41 14.52
CA GLY A 423 9.97 18.96 15.52
C GLY A 423 9.64 17.48 15.37
N VAL A 424 8.45 17.08 15.81
CA VAL A 424 7.99 15.69 15.72
C VAL A 424 7.48 15.42 14.30
N PRO A 425 8.00 14.40 13.60
CA PRO A 425 7.50 14.02 12.27
C PRO A 425 6.01 13.68 12.30
N ASP A 426 5.29 14.10 11.28
CA ASP A 426 3.88 13.78 11.01
C ASP A 426 2.93 14.19 12.14
N ASP A 427 3.31 15.21 12.92
CA ASP A 427 2.51 15.81 13.98
C ASP A 427 1.54 16.89 13.48
N GLN A 428 1.84 17.52 12.34
CA GLN A 428 0.94 18.47 11.68
C GLN A 428 -0.07 17.74 10.78
N ARG A 429 -1.21 18.38 10.50
CA ARG A 429 -2.27 17.78 9.67
C ARG A 429 -2.89 18.77 8.71
N PHE A 430 -3.29 18.25 7.55
CA PHE A 430 -4.19 18.96 6.63
C PHE A 430 -5.53 19.30 7.32
N PRO A 431 -6.30 20.27 6.79
CA PRO A 431 -7.64 20.54 7.27
C PRO A 431 -8.54 19.30 7.15
N ILE A 432 -9.68 19.31 7.86
CA ILE A 432 -10.69 18.25 7.73
C ILE A 432 -11.12 18.14 6.26
N TYR A 433 -10.96 16.94 5.71
CA TYR A 433 -11.44 16.59 4.38
C TYR A 433 -12.95 16.39 4.41
N PHE A 434 -13.64 16.91 3.41
CA PHE A 434 -15.03 16.53 3.17
C PHE A 434 -15.33 16.55 1.67
N SER A 435 -15.99 15.50 1.18
CA SER A 435 -16.54 15.45 -0.18
C SER A 435 -17.94 14.88 -0.18
N LEU A 436 -18.78 15.40 -1.07
CA LEU A 436 -20.11 14.88 -1.35
C LEU A 436 -20.26 14.61 -2.84
N ASP A 437 -20.20 13.33 -3.20
CA ASP A 437 -20.42 12.86 -4.56
C ASP A 437 -21.88 12.51 -4.74
N VAL A 438 -22.48 12.93 -5.85
CA VAL A 438 -23.90 12.68 -6.14
C VAL A 438 -24.07 12.19 -7.56
N ARG A 439 -24.80 11.09 -7.72
CA ARG A 439 -25.30 10.60 -9.01
C ARG A 439 -26.81 10.70 -9.04
N LEU A 440 -27.36 11.23 -10.13
CA LEU A 440 -28.80 11.31 -10.40
C LEU A 440 -29.10 10.71 -11.75
N TYR A 441 -29.89 9.63 -11.80
CA TYR A 441 -30.17 8.93 -13.06
C TYR A 441 -31.58 8.38 -13.14
N ARG A 442 -31.98 7.99 -14.34
CA ARG A 442 -33.20 7.23 -14.62
C ARG A 442 -32.88 6.06 -15.53
N GLU A 443 -33.57 4.95 -15.29
CA GLU A 443 -33.48 3.75 -16.12
C GLU A 443 -34.65 3.72 -17.12
N PHE A 444 -34.33 3.49 -18.39
CA PHE A 444 -35.26 3.39 -19.50
C PHE A 444 -35.19 1.98 -20.07
N ALA A 445 -36.34 1.31 -20.18
CA ALA A 445 -36.40 0.04 -20.90
C ALA A 445 -36.32 0.33 -22.40
N VAL A 446 -35.36 -0.31 -23.08
CA VAL A 446 -35.17 -0.21 -24.52
C VAL A 446 -35.34 -1.60 -25.12
N HIS A 447 -36.23 -1.69 -26.10
CA HIS A 447 -36.37 -2.86 -26.94
C HIS A 447 -35.47 -2.69 -28.16
N ILE A 448 -34.49 -3.58 -28.33
CA ILE A 448 -33.59 -3.58 -29.49
C ILE A 448 -34.12 -4.63 -30.49
N PRO A 449 -34.75 -4.23 -31.61
CA PRO A 449 -35.25 -5.18 -32.59
C PRO A 449 -34.08 -5.83 -33.34
N ARG A 450 -34.15 -7.15 -33.61
CA ARG A 450 -33.19 -8.01 -34.34
C ARG A 450 -32.12 -8.78 -33.55
N THR A 451 -32.41 -9.19 -32.33
CA THR A 451 -31.74 -10.36 -31.71
C THR A 451 -32.78 -11.42 -31.35
N GLU A 452 -32.56 -12.67 -31.74
CA GLU A 452 -33.54 -13.79 -31.63
C GLU A 452 -33.93 -14.15 -30.18
N ARG A 453 -33.37 -13.47 -29.19
CA ARG A 453 -33.86 -13.42 -27.81
C ARG A 453 -34.12 -11.96 -27.46
N SER A 454 -35.38 -11.52 -27.57
CA SER A 454 -35.84 -10.20 -27.12
C SER A 454 -35.63 -10.05 -25.60
N LYS A 455 -34.40 -9.75 -25.18
CA LYS A 455 -34.10 -9.29 -23.84
C LYS A 455 -34.38 -7.79 -23.78
N THR A 456 -35.25 -7.37 -22.87
CA THR A 456 -35.44 -5.95 -22.55
C THR A 456 -34.16 -5.42 -21.95
N HIS A 457 -33.39 -4.62 -22.69
CA HIS A 457 -32.21 -3.96 -22.16
C HIS A 457 -32.65 -2.73 -21.39
N LYS A 458 -31.92 -2.34 -20.35
CA LYS A 458 -32.14 -1.06 -19.67
C LYS A 458 -31.00 -0.11 -20.00
N VAL A 459 -31.34 1.09 -20.43
CA VAL A 459 -30.38 2.19 -20.58
C VAL A 459 -30.51 3.09 -19.38
N ARG A 460 -29.39 3.37 -18.71
CA ARG A 460 -29.31 4.33 -17.62
C ARG A 460 -28.78 5.66 -18.16
N LEU A 461 -29.58 6.71 -18.00
CA LEU A 461 -29.20 8.08 -18.35
C LEU A 461 -29.21 8.95 -17.10
N GLY A 462 -28.17 9.74 -16.90
CA GLY A 462 -28.09 10.61 -15.74
C GLY A 462 -26.93 11.57 -15.76
N VAL A 463 -26.72 12.22 -14.62
CA VAL A 463 -25.61 13.11 -14.33
C VAL A 463 -24.92 12.66 -13.06
N TYR A 464 -23.63 12.92 -12.95
CA TYR A 464 -22.91 12.81 -11.69
C TYR A 464 -22.07 14.06 -11.46
N SER A 465 -21.88 14.40 -10.20
CA SER A 465 -20.90 15.39 -9.77
C SER A 465 -20.08 14.80 -8.63
N THR A 466 -18.76 14.88 -8.73
CA THR A 466 -17.85 14.61 -7.61
C THR A 466 -17.64 15.91 -6.83
N ASP A 467 -17.56 15.82 -5.51
CA ASP A 467 -17.50 16.93 -4.55
C ASP A 467 -18.40 18.12 -4.95
N ILE A 468 -19.72 17.92 -4.92
CA ILE A 468 -20.70 18.94 -5.28
C ILE A 468 -20.61 20.18 -4.37
N THR A 469 -20.03 20.05 -3.17
CA THR A 469 -19.83 21.19 -2.27
C THR A 469 -18.67 22.09 -2.67
N ASN A 470 -17.82 21.63 -3.59
CA ASN A 470 -16.64 22.34 -4.07
C ASN A 470 -15.79 22.84 -2.90
N ARG A 471 -15.64 21.99 -1.89
CA ARG A 471 -14.85 22.31 -0.70
C ARG A 471 -13.38 22.27 -1.11
N GLN A 472 -12.62 23.22 -0.60
CA GLN A 472 -11.18 23.21 -0.80
C GLN A 472 -10.56 22.09 0.05
N ASN A 473 -10.30 20.95 -0.57
CA ASN A 473 -9.55 19.85 0.01
C ASN A 473 -8.12 19.87 -0.57
N PRO A 474 -7.15 20.50 0.12
CA PRO A 474 -5.76 20.50 -0.32
C PRO A 474 -5.12 19.12 -0.16
N HIS A 475 -4.17 18.78 -1.04
CA HIS A 475 -3.33 17.59 -0.92
C HIS A 475 -1.83 17.91 -0.80
N ASP A 476 -1.43 19.18 -0.95
CA ASP A 476 -0.04 19.61 -0.81
C ASP A 476 0.08 20.78 0.18
N VAL A 477 1.25 20.94 0.80
CA VAL A 477 1.56 22.05 1.72
C VAL A 477 3.02 22.43 1.60
N TYR A 478 3.32 23.73 1.62
CA TYR A 478 4.69 24.22 1.72
C TYR A 478 5.20 23.98 3.15
N ASN A 479 5.75 22.80 3.40
CA ASN A 479 6.17 22.33 4.73
C ASN A 479 7.61 22.67 5.11
N ASN A 480 8.35 23.37 4.24
CA ASN A 480 9.70 23.82 4.56
C ASN A 480 9.65 25.09 5.41
N VAL A 481 10.20 25.06 6.63
CA VAL A 481 10.15 26.19 7.58
C VAL A 481 10.94 27.42 7.12
N THR A 482 11.76 27.28 6.07
CA THR A 482 12.50 28.37 5.44
C THR A 482 11.77 28.98 4.24
N SER A 483 10.59 28.47 3.88
CA SER A 483 9.77 29.00 2.80
C SER A 483 9.07 30.31 3.23
N PRO A 484 9.00 31.34 2.36
CA PRO A 484 8.24 32.55 2.65
C PRO A 484 6.73 32.31 2.74
N ILE A 485 6.25 31.21 2.16
CA ILE A 485 4.86 30.76 2.15
C ILE A 485 4.68 29.48 2.99
N PHE A 486 5.53 29.29 4.00
CA PHE A 486 5.46 28.15 4.90
C PHE A 486 4.07 28.00 5.54
N GLY A 487 3.53 26.78 5.48
CA GLY A 487 2.20 26.43 6.00
C GLY A 487 1.05 26.74 5.04
N GLU A 488 1.30 27.36 3.89
CA GLU A 488 0.26 27.52 2.87
C GLU A 488 -0.07 26.18 2.19
N PHE A 489 -1.38 25.93 2.04
CA PHE A 489 -1.89 24.73 1.38
C PHE A 489 -2.02 24.94 -0.14
N ALA A 490 -1.74 23.88 -0.89
CA ALA A 490 -1.83 23.83 -2.34
C ALA A 490 -2.46 22.51 -2.82
N GLY A 491 -2.56 22.33 -4.13
CA GLY A 491 -3.14 21.11 -4.71
C GLY A 491 -4.59 20.93 -4.30
N PHE A 492 -5.50 21.80 -4.72
CA PHE A 492 -6.91 21.67 -4.33
C PHE A 492 -7.64 20.66 -5.22
N GLN A 493 -8.35 19.72 -4.58
CA GLN A 493 -9.27 18.82 -5.28
C GLN A 493 -10.26 19.62 -6.13
N ARG A 494 -10.51 19.15 -7.35
CA ARG A 494 -11.45 19.78 -8.28
C ARG A 494 -12.77 19.05 -8.31
N ARG A 495 -13.85 19.81 -8.42
CA ARG A 495 -15.18 19.30 -8.76
C ARG A 495 -15.21 18.86 -10.22
N TYR A 496 -15.71 17.64 -10.48
CA TYR A 496 -15.98 17.14 -11.82
C TYR A 496 -17.47 16.87 -11.99
N THR A 497 -18.04 17.26 -13.13
CA THR A 497 -19.43 16.96 -13.49
C THR A 497 -19.45 16.26 -14.82
N GLY A 498 -20.21 15.17 -14.93
CA GLY A 498 -20.28 14.35 -16.13
C GLY A 498 -21.64 13.70 -16.33
N LEU A 499 -21.76 12.98 -17.45
CA LEU A 499 -22.96 12.22 -17.82
C LEU A 499 -22.79 10.75 -17.44
N VAL A 500 -23.89 10.11 -17.06
CA VAL A 500 -23.97 8.66 -16.86
C VAL A 500 -24.68 8.06 -18.07
N LEU A 501 -24.03 7.12 -18.75
CA LEU A 501 -24.59 6.36 -19.87
C LEU A 501 -24.16 4.89 -19.72
N ASP A 502 -25.05 4.06 -19.17
CA ASP A 502 -24.79 2.62 -18.99
C ASP A 502 -25.84 1.79 -19.73
N LEU A 503 -25.41 0.70 -20.37
CA LEU A 503 -26.28 -0.37 -20.85
C LEU A 503 -26.28 -1.50 -19.80
N ILE A 504 -27.45 -1.79 -19.25
CA ILE A 504 -27.66 -2.78 -18.19
C ILE A 504 -28.45 -3.95 -18.79
N GLN A 505 -27.95 -5.18 -18.60
CA GLN A 505 -28.59 -6.41 -19.05
C GLN A 505 -29.79 -6.83 -18.20
#